data_AF-A0A5C9DYB2-F1
#
_entry.id   AF-A0A5C9DYB2-F1
#
_cell.length_a   1.000
_cell.length_b   1.000
_cell.length_c   1.000
_cell.angle_alpha   90.00
_cell.angle_beta   90.00
_cell.angle_gamma   90.00
#
_symmetry.space_group_name_H-M   'P 1'
#
loop_
_entity.id
_entity.type
_entity.pdbx_description
1 polymer ?
#
loop_
_entity_poly.entity_id
_entity_poly.type
_entity_poly.pdbx_seq_one_letter_code
_entity_poly.pdbx_strand_id
1 'polypeptide(L)'
;MLEENDSKSNKIHGLVLFEETEIEEEEEFTEEKAAKLEEVSQENKIKLQTELKPYGDQYLYRIIVENQSEAPITEVKVKVNYPSFLELKRSSPPTVSFDTNNSNDDDLEHIKIMFDEVSKKDQKRINLFYTPKTLTNGEGISSVITFVNNQDLVRVINSKEITIDLSALSIHPKIIPSSNIKKFVAKPDVKRAIKSLGILIEDELDLDEIFAQVNLILRMNNFQLIAKDLEKKIVWYFGTELESKQDILIIGQINKRKIEWLATSRDPHILIPLLTMVKQDFIERLKRLKMIDSPDQIMELNCKNCGYVLPELPKVGEMVECTKCHLEQKVW
;
A
#
# COMPACT_ATOMS: atom_id res chain seq x y z
N MET A 1 -11.96 -45.72 37.62
CA MET A 1 -13.35 -45.25 37.42
C MET A 1 -13.25 -43.74 37.34
N LEU A 2 -13.06 -43.11 36.17
CA LEU A 2 -14.05 -42.92 35.07
C LEU A 2 -15.38 -42.43 35.67
N GLU A 3 -15.90 -41.24 35.39
CA GLU A 3 -16.10 -40.55 34.09
C GLU A 3 -15.88 -39.02 34.26
N GLU A 4 -15.15 -38.34 33.37
CA GLU A 4 -15.62 -37.72 32.12
C GLU A 4 -16.79 -36.75 32.27
N ASN A 5 -16.49 -35.45 32.17
CA ASN A 5 -17.36 -34.52 31.47
C ASN A 5 -16.51 -33.52 30.70
N ASP A 6 -16.50 -33.75 29.40
CA ASP A 6 -15.84 -33.03 28.34
C ASP A 6 -16.61 -31.76 27.94
N SER A 7 -16.01 -30.95 27.06
CA SER A 7 -16.54 -29.76 26.37
C SER A 7 -16.28 -28.40 27.06
N LYS A 8 -15.66 -27.39 26.45
CA LYS A 8 -15.13 -27.19 25.09
C LYS A 8 -13.96 -26.21 25.21
N SER A 9 -12.77 -26.65 24.81
CA SER A 9 -11.63 -25.76 24.60
C SER A 9 -11.96 -24.73 23.51
N ASN A 10 -11.92 -23.44 23.84
CA ASN A 10 -11.85 -22.37 22.84
C ASN A 10 -10.49 -22.49 22.12
N LYS A 11 -10.45 -23.27 21.04
CA LYS A 11 -9.31 -23.32 20.10
C LYS A 11 -9.14 -21.92 19.50
N ILE A 12 -8.12 -21.19 19.97
CA ILE A 12 -7.64 -19.98 19.33
C ILE A 12 -7.04 -20.41 17.99
N HIS A 13 -7.60 -19.85 16.91
CA HIS A 13 -7.40 -20.29 15.53
C HIS A 13 -5.92 -20.36 15.10
N GLY A 14 -5.68 -21.17 14.06
CA GLY A 14 -4.40 -21.32 13.36
C GLY A 14 -3.88 -20.03 12.74
N LEU A 15 -2.85 -20.13 11.89
CA LEU A 15 -2.39 -19.03 11.02
C LEU A 15 -3.56 -18.14 10.58
N VAL A 16 -3.38 -16.83 10.63
CA VAL A 16 -4.35 -15.90 10.03
C VAL A 16 -4.18 -15.97 8.51
N LEU A 17 -4.65 -17.07 7.92
CA LEU A 17 -4.96 -17.16 6.50
C LEU A 17 -6.40 -16.65 6.40
N PHE A 18 -6.56 -15.41 5.94
CA PHE A 18 -7.89 -14.94 5.59
C PHE A 18 -8.28 -15.65 4.28
N GLU A 19 -9.25 -16.56 4.36
CA GLU A 19 -9.95 -17.04 3.16
C GLU A 19 -10.52 -15.83 2.43
N GLU A 20 -10.22 -15.75 1.15
CA GLU A 20 -10.59 -14.69 0.23
C GLU A 20 -12.11 -14.70 0.08
N THR A 21 -12.77 -13.61 0.45
CA THR A 21 -14.01 -13.30 -0.24
C THR A 21 -13.59 -12.94 -1.66
N GLU A 22 -14.08 -13.72 -2.63
CA GLU A 22 -14.11 -13.34 -4.04
C GLU A 22 -14.49 -11.85 -4.10
N ILE A 23 -13.55 -11.04 -4.59
CA ILE A 23 -13.85 -9.66 -4.93
C ILE A 23 -14.69 -9.80 -6.19
N GLU A 24 -16.00 -9.94 -6.01
CA GLU A 24 -16.96 -9.71 -7.09
C GLU A 24 -16.62 -8.34 -7.68
N GLU A 25 -16.30 -8.35 -8.97
CA GLU A 25 -16.35 -7.16 -9.78
C GLU A 25 -17.81 -6.65 -9.78
N GLU A 26 -17.97 -5.32 -9.82
CA GLU A 26 -19.24 -4.56 -9.83
C GLU A 26 -19.81 -4.30 -8.42
N GLU A 27 -20.14 -3.09 -7.96
CA GLU A 27 -20.88 -1.96 -8.55
C GLU A 27 -20.63 -0.68 -7.68
N GLU A 28 -20.81 0.50 -8.28
CA GLU A 28 -20.97 1.84 -7.67
C GLU A 28 -20.62 2.01 -6.17
N PHE A 29 -19.34 2.27 -5.88
CA PHE A 29 -18.91 2.63 -4.54
C PHE A 29 -19.22 4.11 -4.29
N THR A 30 -20.18 4.36 -3.39
CA THR A 30 -20.57 5.69 -2.92
C THR A 30 -19.37 6.50 -2.44
N GLU A 31 -19.28 7.74 -2.93
CA GLU A 31 -18.31 8.77 -2.58
C GLU A 31 -18.30 9.05 -1.07
N GLU A 32 -17.43 8.38 -0.31
CA GLU A 32 -16.97 8.93 0.96
C GLU A 32 -15.45 8.85 1.03
N LYS A 33 -14.86 10.02 0.75
CA LYS A 33 -13.45 10.41 0.93
C LYS A 33 -12.41 9.70 0.04
N ALA A 34 -12.66 9.49 -1.25
CA ALA A 34 -11.53 9.50 -2.19
C ALA A 34 -11.01 10.93 -2.31
N ALA A 35 -9.69 11.16 -2.41
CA ALA A 35 -9.20 12.50 -2.76
C ALA A 35 -9.67 12.79 -4.19
N LYS A 36 -10.62 13.74 -4.30
CA LYS A 36 -11.28 14.31 -5.48
C LYS A 36 -10.84 13.72 -6.83
N LEU A 37 -11.81 13.15 -7.55
CA LEU A 37 -11.70 13.03 -9.00
C LEU A 37 -11.76 14.45 -9.58
N GLU A 38 -10.61 14.95 -10.03
CA GLU A 38 -10.55 16.26 -10.68
C GLU A 38 -10.74 16.09 -12.18
N GLU A 39 -11.64 16.87 -12.78
CA GLU A 39 -11.85 16.91 -14.23
C GLU A 39 -11.38 18.24 -14.81
N VAL A 40 -10.49 18.19 -15.81
CA VAL A 40 -10.05 19.36 -16.59
C VAL A 40 -10.36 19.12 -18.06
N SER A 41 -11.14 20.01 -18.67
CA SER A 41 -11.64 19.89 -20.04
C SER A 41 -11.17 21.05 -20.93
N GLN A 42 -10.89 20.75 -22.21
CA GLN A 42 -10.63 21.76 -23.24
C GLN A 42 -11.75 21.79 -24.29
N GLU A 43 -11.84 22.89 -25.05
CA GLU A 43 -12.77 23.06 -26.18
C GLU A 43 -12.74 21.89 -27.19
N ASN A 44 -11.61 21.17 -27.27
CA ASN A 44 -11.43 19.98 -28.10
C ASN A 44 -12.14 18.71 -27.58
N LYS A 45 -12.94 18.80 -26.51
CA LYS A 45 -13.62 17.66 -25.86
C LYS A 45 -12.67 16.59 -25.33
N ILE A 46 -11.48 17.00 -24.87
CA ILE A 46 -10.51 16.12 -24.21
C ILE A 46 -10.56 16.41 -22.72
N LYS A 47 -10.67 15.35 -21.91
CA LYS A 47 -10.71 15.43 -20.46
C LYS A 47 -9.52 14.69 -19.85
N LEU A 48 -8.90 15.33 -18.86
CA LEU A 48 -8.01 14.68 -17.92
C LEU A 48 -8.77 14.49 -16.60
N GLN A 49 -8.81 13.25 -16.12
CA GLN A 49 -9.27 12.92 -14.79
C GLN A 49 -8.16 12.31 -13.95
N THR A 50 -7.98 12.81 -12.73
CA THR A 50 -6.99 12.27 -11.78
C THR A 50 -7.63 11.98 -10.43
N GLU A 51 -7.26 10.86 -9.81
CA GLU A 51 -7.76 10.41 -8.50
C GLU A 51 -6.59 9.83 -7.69
N LEU A 52 -6.49 10.18 -6.41
CA LEU A 52 -5.57 9.53 -5.47
C LEU A 52 -6.37 8.87 -4.36
N LYS A 53 -6.13 7.58 -4.09
CA LYS A 53 -6.79 6.88 -3.00
C LYS A 53 -5.92 5.84 -2.33
N PRO A 54 -6.18 5.52 -1.05
CA PRO A 54 -5.56 4.38 -0.40
C PRO A 54 -5.90 3.06 -1.12
N TYR A 55 -4.90 2.21 -1.24
CA TYR A 55 -4.99 0.86 -1.81
C TYR A 55 -4.09 -0.08 -1.01
N GLY A 56 -4.65 -0.72 0.02
CA GLY A 56 -3.86 -1.50 0.97
C GLY A 56 -2.87 -0.62 1.71
N ASP A 57 -1.58 -0.94 1.60
CA ASP A 57 -0.45 -0.20 2.18
C ASP A 57 0.20 0.79 1.20
N GLN A 58 -0.45 1.06 0.07
CA GLN A 58 0.01 1.92 -1.02
C GLN A 58 -1.05 2.98 -1.36
N TYR A 59 -0.64 4.04 -2.05
CA TYR A 59 -1.57 4.91 -2.77
C TYR A 59 -1.73 4.45 -4.23
N LEU A 60 -2.97 4.41 -4.70
CA LEU A 60 -3.30 4.31 -6.12
C LEU A 60 -3.55 5.72 -6.66
N TYR A 61 -2.66 6.18 -7.53
CA TYR A 61 -2.87 7.35 -8.36
C TYR A 61 -3.38 6.91 -9.74
N ARG A 62 -4.62 7.26 -10.04
CA ARG A 62 -5.30 6.92 -11.29
C ARG A 62 -5.38 8.15 -12.18
N ILE A 63 -5.01 7.96 -13.45
CA ILE A 63 -5.08 8.96 -14.50
C ILE A 63 -5.96 8.41 -15.62
N ILE A 64 -6.95 9.18 -16.04
CA ILE A 64 -7.81 8.86 -17.18
C ILE A 64 -7.70 9.99 -18.18
N VAL A 65 -7.28 9.67 -19.40
CA VAL A 65 -7.32 10.57 -20.55
C VAL A 65 -8.49 10.14 -21.41
N GLU A 66 -9.53 10.96 -21.46
CA GLU A 66 -10.76 10.68 -22.19
C GLU A 66 -10.85 11.59 -23.42
N ASN A 67 -11.02 11.00 -24.60
CA ASN A 67 -11.27 11.71 -25.85
C ASN A 67 -12.75 11.62 -26.19
N GLN A 68 -13.51 12.68 -25.90
CA GLN A 68 -14.94 12.77 -26.21
C GLN A 68 -15.21 13.41 -27.59
N SER A 69 -14.14 13.64 -28.37
CA SER A 69 -14.27 14.18 -29.73
C SER A 69 -14.55 13.07 -30.75
N GLU A 70 -14.93 13.47 -31.98
CA GLU A 70 -15.18 12.55 -33.09
C GLU A 70 -13.90 12.16 -33.85
N ALA A 71 -12.75 12.72 -33.46
CA ALA A 71 -11.45 12.48 -34.09
C ALA A 71 -10.44 11.93 -33.05
N PRO A 72 -9.46 11.12 -33.45
CA PRO A 72 -8.42 10.68 -32.54
C PRO A 72 -7.51 11.85 -32.12
N ILE A 73 -6.81 11.67 -30.99
CA ILE A 73 -5.66 12.48 -30.60
C ILE A 73 -4.41 11.62 -30.63
N THR A 74 -3.28 12.19 -31.05
CA THR A 74 -2.03 11.46 -31.25
C THR A 74 -0.90 12.02 -30.38
N GLU A 75 0.20 11.28 -30.31
CA GLU A 75 1.43 11.64 -29.58
C GLU A 75 1.17 12.04 -28.12
N VAL A 76 0.31 11.27 -27.45
CA VAL A 76 -0.13 11.59 -26.09
C VAL A 76 0.99 11.28 -25.10
N LYS A 77 1.46 12.30 -24.40
CA LYS A 77 2.49 12.23 -23.36
C LYS A 77 1.90 12.65 -22.03
N VAL A 78 1.93 11.77 -21.04
CA VAL A 78 1.52 12.07 -19.66
C VAL A 78 2.78 12.15 -18.80
N LYS A 79 3.06 13.33 -18.26
CA LYS A 79 4.09 13.55 -17.23
C LYS A 79 3.41 13.55 -15.87
N VAL A 80 3.89 12.74 -14.94
CA VAL A 80 3.46 12.74 -13.54
C VAL A 80 4.59 13.30 -12.70
N ASN A 81 4.30 14.35 -11.92
CA ASN A 81 5.21 14.87 -10.90
C ASN A 81 4.73 14.37 -9.54
N TYR A 82 5.63 13.75 -8.79
CA TYR A 82 5.31 13.22 -7.46
C TYR A 82 6.51 13.41 -6.53
N PRO A 83 6.25 13.49 -5.22
CA PRO A 83 7.28 13.82 -4.26
C PRO A 83 8.25 12.66 -4.00
N SER A 84 9.51 12.98 -3.69
CA SER A 84 10.60 12.00 -3.51
C SER A 84 10.39 11.03 -2.34
N PHE A 85 9.54 11.38 -1.37
CA PHE A 85 9.15 10.46 -0.29
C PHE A 85 8.24 9.33 -0.78
N LEU A 86 7.68 9.40 -1.98
CA LEU A 86 6.96 8.29 -2.59
C LEU A 86 7.89 7.47 -3.48
N GLU A 87 7.68 6.16 -3.45
CA GLU A 87 8.34 5.22 -4.36
C GLU A 87 7.28 4.59 -5.27
N LEU A 88 7.43 4.73 -6.59
CA LEU A 88 6.61 3.97 -7.52
C LEU A 88 6.98 2.48 -7.44
N LYS A 89 6.03 1.63 -7.06
CA LYS A 89 6.24 0.18 -7.00
C LYS A 89 5.77 -0.56 -8.24
N ARG A 90 4.71 -0.07 -8.89
CA ARG A 90 4.12 -0.70 -10.08
C ARG A 90 3.23 0.26 -10.86
N SER A 91 2.98 -0.10 -12.11
CA SER A 91 2.03 0.58 -13.00
C SER A 91 1.11 -0.42 -13.70
N SER A 92 -0.05 0.05 -14.14
CA SER A 92 -0.93 -0.67 -15.04
C SER A 92 -1.49 0.31 -16.08
N PRO A 93 -1.35 0.05 -17.39
CA PRO A 93 -0.66 -1.10 -17.99
C PRO A 93 0.86 -1.12 -17.71
N PRO A 94 1.53 -2.29 -17.74
CA PRO A 94 2.96 -2.42 -17.40
C PRO A 94 3.89 -1.89 -18.51
N THR A 95 3.37 -1.59 -19.69
CA THR A 95 4.10 -1.14 -20.89
C THR A 95 4.53 0.33 -20.84
N VAL A 96 4.47 0.96 -19.68
CA VAL A 96 4.85 2.35 -19.48
C VAL A 96 6.39 2.44 -19.41
N SER A 97 7.01 3.10 -20.39
CA SER A 97 8.45 3.38 -20.37
C SER A 97 8.77 4.47 -19.34
N PHE A 98 9.51 4.14 -18.28
CA PHE A 98 9.91 5.12 -17.27
C PHE A 98 11.20 5.83 -17.70
N ASP A 99 11.09 7.14 -17.94
CA ASP A 99 12.23 8.01 -18.15
C ASP A 99 12.41 8.86 -16.88
N THR A 100 13.05 8.27 -15.85
CA THR A 100 13.43 8.97 -14.64
C THR A 100 14.63 9.87 -14.96
N ASN A 101 14.41 11.14 -15.27
CA ASN A 101 15.51 12.10 -15.18
C ASN A 101 15.54 12.59 -13.73
N ASN A 102 16.53 12.19 -12.95
CA ASN A 102 16.83 12.91 -11.72
C ASN A 102 17.39 14.27 -12.15
N SER A 103 16.53 15.27 -12.36
CA SER A 103 16.98 16.64 -12.48
C SER A 103 17.59 17.02 -11.14
N ASN A 104 18.85 17.44 -11.16
CA ASN A 104 19.68 17.73 -9.98
C ASN A 104 19.16 18.89 -9.08
N ASP A 105 17.92 19.35 -9.23
CA ASP A 105 17.45 20.63 -8.65
C ASP A 105 16.00 20.67 -8.15
N ASP A 106 15.24 19.57 -8.06
CA ASP A 106 13.91 19.59 -7.44
C ASP A 106 13.64 18.32 -6.62
N ASP A 107 13.02 18.46 -5.44
CA ASP A 107 12.56 17.37 -4.54
C ASP A 107 11.47 16.47 -5.17
N LEU A 108 11.16 16.68 -6.45
CA LEU A 108 10.12 16.01 -7.22
C LEU A 108 10.71 15.02 -8.22
N GLU A 109 10.27 13.78 -8.11
CA GLU A 109 10.50 12.75 -9.11
C GLU A 109 9.49 12.91 -10.27
N HIS A 110 9.86 12.44 -11.46
CA HIS A 110 8.94 12.46 -12.59
C HIS A 110 8.94 11.18 -13.41
N ILE A 111 7.74 10.84 -13.90
CA ILE A 111 7.52 9.74 -14.84
C ILE A 111 6.91 10.31 -16.10
N LYS A 112 7.39 9.86 -17.26
CA LYS A 112 6.77 10.12 -18.56
C LYS A 112 6.12 8.85 -19.07
N ILE A 113 4.91 8.98 -19.59
CA ILE A 113 4.12 7.87 -20.14
C ILE A 113 3.68 8.28 -21.54
N MET A 114 3.81 7.40 -22.52
CA MET A 114 3.53 7.73 -23.92
C MET A 114 2.52 6.76 -24.52
N PHE A 115 1.58 7.32 -25.30
CA PHE A 115 0.66 6.58 -26.16
C PHE A 115 0.73 7.15 -27.56
N ASP A 116 0.65 6.27 -28.55
CA ASP A 116 0.59 6.71 -29.95
C ASP A 116 -0.73 7.44 -30.23
N GLU A 117 -1.84 6.91 -29.71
CA GLU A 117 -3.19 7.42 -29.99
C GLU A 117 -4.16 7.17 -28.82
N VAL A 118 -5.10 8.12 -28.63
CA VAL A 118 -6.39 7.87 -27.97
C VAL A 118 -7.50 8.06 -29.01
N SER A 119 -8.14 6.95 -29.36
CA SER A 119 -9.19 6.89 -30.39
C SER A 119 -10.34 7.86 -30.09
N LYS A 120 -11.15 8.17 -31.11
CA LYS A 120 -12.39 8.92 -30.93
C LYS A 120 -13.32 8.21 -29.94
N LYS A 121 -13.97 8.97 -29.05
CA LYS A 121 -14.92 8.45 -28.04
C LYS A 121 -14.34 7.31 -27.21
N ASP A 122 -13.06 7.39 -26.89
CA ASP A 122 -12.32 6.36 -26.17
C ASP A 122 -11.55 6.97 -25.00
N GLN A 123 -11.07 6.12 -24.10
CA GLN A 123 -10.26 6.54 -22.95
C GLN A 123 -9.05 5.64 -22.75
N LYS A 124 -7.98 6.21 -22.23
CA LYS A 124 -6.83 5.47 -21.68
C LYS A 124 -6.76 5.68 -20.19
N ARG A 125 -6.60 4.57 -19.46
CA ARG A 125 -6.43 4.56 -18.01
C ARG A 125 -5.02 4.12 -17.64
N ILE A 126 -4.44 4.84 -16.71
CA ILE A 126 -3.13 4.57 -16.10
C ILE A 126 -3.35 4.48 -14.61
N ASN A 127 -2.85 3.43 -13.99
CA ASN A 127 -2.80 3.28 -12.54
C ASN A 127 -1.35 3.22 -12.11
N LEU A 128 -0.95 4.11 -11.22
CA LEU A 128 0.38 4.16 -10.61
C LEU A 128 0.24 3.89 -9.12
N PHE A 129 1.06 3.00 -8.59
CA PHE A 129 0.98 2.58 -7.19
C PHE A 129 2.23 3.01 -6.44
N TYR A 130 2.03 3.89 -5.47
CA TYR A 130 3.09 4.54 -4.72
C TYR A 130 3.13 4.04 -3.28
N THR A 131 4.32 3.73 -2.78
CA THR A 131 4.53 3.41 -1.36
C THR A 131 5.32 4.54 -0.71
N PRO A 132 4.89 5.06 0.45
CA PRO A 132 5.71 6.03 1.16
C PRO A 132 7.00 5.41 1.71
N LYS A 133 8.11 6.10 1.47
CA LYS A 133 9.43 5.85 2.07
C LYS A 133 9.47 6.42 3.49
N THR A 134 8.88 7.59 3.69
CA THR A 134 8.87 8.32 4.97
C THR A 134 7.54 9.01 5.25
N LEU A 135 7.26 9.28 6.53
CA LEU A 135 6.20 10.21 6.93
C LEU A 135 6.58 11.64 6.55
N THR A 136 5.68 12.37 5.91
CA THR A 136 5.84 13.80 5.57
C THR A 136 4.49 14.40 5.19
N ASN A 137 4.39 15.73 5.20
CA ASN A 137 3.16 16.44 4.96
C ASN A 137 3.35 17.55 3.92
N GLY A 138 2.32 17.76 3.10
CA GLY A 138 2.13 19.03 2.40
C GLY A 138 2.69 19.09 0.98
N GLU A 139 3.33 18.04 0.50
CA GLU A 139 3.68 17.88 -0.91
C GLU A 139 2.59 17.09 -1.64
N GLY A 140 2.47 17.25 -2.97
CA GLY A 140 1.40 16.64 -3.73
C GLY A 140 1.82 16.01 -5.05
N ILE A 141 0.87 15.29 -5.63
CA ILE A 141 1.01 14.62 -6.92
C ILE A 141 0.17 15.34 -7.98
N SER A 142 0.74 15.53 -9.17
CA SER A 142 0.07 16.19 -10.30
C SER A 142 0.43 15.54 -11.62
N SER A 143 -0.43 15.73 -12.62
CA SER A 143 -0.23 15.22 -13.98
C SER A 143 -0.33 16.34 -15.01
N VAL A 144 0.50 16.24 -16.04
CA VAL A 144 0.48 17.09 -17.22
C VAL A 144 0.35 16.21 -18.45
N ILE A 145 -0.65 16.44 -19.27
CA ILE A 145 -0.84 15.75 -20.55
C ILE A 145 -0.46 16.70 -21.67
N THR A 146 0.28 16.21 -22.66
CA THR A 146 0.54 16.88 -23.94
C THR A 146 0.06 15.96 -25.06
N PHE A 147 -0.62 16.49 -26.07
CA PHE A 147 -1.11 15.71 -27.20
C PHE A 147 -1.23 16.57 -28.47
N VAL A 148 -1.34 15.93 -29.63
CA VAL A 148 -1.66 16.57 -30.91
C VAL A 148 -3.13 16.32 -31.23
N ASN A 149 -3.87 17.39 -31.53
CA ASN A 149 -5.28 17.28 -31.92
C ASN A 149 -5.43 17.04 -33.44
N ASN A 150 -6.67 16.89 -33.90
CA ASN A 150 -7.00 16.70 -35.32
C ASN A 150 -6.71 17.90 -36.25
N GLN A 151 -6.20 19.00 -35.71
CA GLN A 151 -5.76 20.18 -36.47
C GLN A 151 -4.23 20.31 -36.47
N ASP A 152 -3.51 19.24 -36.09
CA ASP A 152 -2.06 19.20 -35.92
C ASP A 152 -1.53 20.23 -34.91
N LEU A 153 -2.37 20.65 -33.95
CA LEU A 153 -1.98 21.57 -32.89
C LEU A 153 -1.61 20.80 -31.62
N VAL A 154 -0.46 21.15 -31.05
CA VAL A 154 -0.03 20.66 -29.73
C VAL A 154 -0.86 21.35 -28.64
N ARG A 155 -1.42 20.54 -27.75
CA ARG A 155 -2.25 20.97 -26.62
C ARG A 155 -1.70 20.42 -25.32
N VAL A 156 -1.91 21.16 -24.23
CA VAL A 156 -1.47 20.80 -22.88
C VAL A 156 -2.61 20.93 -21.89
N ILE A 157 -2.82 19.92 -21.04
CA ILE A 157 -3.78 19.93 -19.93
C ILE A 157 -3.03 19.60 -18.64
N ASN A 158 -3.19 20.42 -17.61
CA ASN A 158 -2.60 20.19 -16.30
C ASN A 158 -3.71 19.82 -15.31
N SER A 159 -3.48 18.82 -14.47
CA SER A 159 -4.30 18.62 -13.26
C SER A 159 -3.87 19.63 -12.19
N LYS A 160 -4.72 19.88 -11.20
CA LYS A 160 -4.26 20.43 -9.93
C LYS A 160 -3.45 19.37 -9.19
N GLU A 161 -2.71 19.88 -8.23
CA GLU A 161 -1.97 19.08 -7.28
C GLU A 161 -2.92 18.48 -6.24
N ILE A 162 -2.77 17.18 -6.01
CA ILE A 162 -3.42 16.48 -4.90
C ILE A 162 -2.41 16.34 -3.77
N THR A 163 -2.60 17.12 -2.70
CA THR A 163 -1.75 17.09 -1.51
C THR A 163 -1.88 15.77 -0.75
N ILE A 164 -0.76 15.28 -0.23
CA ILE A 164 -0.68 14.05 0.56
C ILE A 164 -0.32 14.42 1.99
N ASP A 165 -1.08 13.89 2.93
CA ASP A 165 -0.85 14.01 4.37
C ASP A 165 -0.48 12.64 4.93
N LEU A 166 0.78 12.49 5.36
CA LEU A 166 1.31 11.32 6.03
C LEU A 166 1.85 11.72 7.40
N SER A 167 1.03 12.44 8.16
CA SER A 167 1.33 12.78 9.54
C SER A 167 1.46 11.52 10.40
N ALA A 168 2.39 11.56 11.35
CA ALA A 168 2.53 10.51 12.36
C ALA A 168 1.23 10.42 13.17
N LEU A 169 0.70 9.20 13.31
CA LEU A 169 -0.55 8.99 14.02
C LEU A 169 -0.32 8.96 15.53
N SER A 170 -1.23 9.59 16.27
CA SER A 170 -1.26 9.48 17.72
C SER A 170 -2.31 8.46 18.15
N ILE A 171 -1.86 7.38 18.79
CA ILE A 171 -2.73 6.28 19.19
C ILE A 171 -3.04 6.36 20.69
N HIS A 172 -4.32 6.25 21.02
CA HIS A 172 -4.77 5.96 22.39
C HIS A 172 -4.94 4.46 22.58
N PRO A 173 -4.35 3.87 23.64
CA PRO A 173 -4.54 2.46 23.95
C PRO A 173 -6.02 2.19 24.27
N LYS A 174 -6.58 1.14 23.71
CA LYS A 174 -7.97 0.75 23.95
C LYS A 174 -8.06 -0.74 24.27
N ILE A 175 -8.52 -1.05 25.47
CA ILE A 175 -8.73 -2.43 25.92
C ILE A 175 -10.06 -2.93 25.36
N ILE A 176 -10.02 -4.04 24.62
CA ILE A 176 -11.21 -4.77 24.18
C ILE A 176 -11.07 -6.26 24.51
N PRO A 177 -12.18 -6.99 24.73
CA PRO A 177 -12.13 -8.45 24.79
C PRO A 177 -11.65 -9.05 23.46
N SER A 178 -10.81 -10.08 23.51
CA SER A 178 -10.34 -10.81 22.32
C SER A 178 -11.47 -11.40 21.48
N SER A 179 -12.61 -11.74 22.12
CA SER A 179 -13.83 -12.20 21.45
C SER A 179 -14.46 -11.15 20.51
N ASN A 180 -14.12 -9.87 20.67
CA ASN A 180 -14.61 -8.79 19.81
C ASN A 180 -13.77 -8.61 18.53
N ILE A 181 -12.57 -9.20 18.44
CA ILE A 181 -11.70 -9.08 17.25
C ILE A 181 -12.42 -9.60 16.01
N LYS A 182 -13.01 -10.81 16.07
CA LYS A 182 -13.73 -11.39 14.93
C LYS A 182 -14.91 -10.52 14.49
N LYS A 183 -15.64 -9.94 15.45
CA LYS A 183 -16.76 -9.04 15.18
C LYS A 183 -16.31 -7.72 14.55
N PHE A 184 -15.16 -7.20 14.93
CA PHE A 184 -14.59 -5.98 14.36
C PHE A 184 -14.16 -6.22 12.91
N VAL A 185 -13.38 -7.27 12.66
CA VAL A 185 -12.79 -7.58 11.35
C VAL A 185 -13.82 -8.04 10.31
N ALA A 186 -14.96 -8.58 10.76
CA ALA A 186 -16.04 -9.05 9.89
C ALA A 186 -16.96 -7.93 9.37
N LYS A 187 -16.79 -6.68 9.80
CA LYS A 187 -17.65 -5.59 9.33
C LYS A 187 -17.26 -5.19 7.89
N PRO A 188 -18.23 -4.99 6.97
CA PRO A 188 -17.94 -4.66 5.56
C PRO A 188 -17.20 -3.33 5.36
N ASP A 189 -17.40 -2.38 6.27
CA ASP A 189 -16.76 -1.06 6.28
C ASP A 189 -15.30 -1.10 6.75
N VAL A 190 -14.86 -2.20 7.37
CA VAL A 190 -13.47 -2.34 7.84
C VAL A 190 -12.57 -2.77 6.70
N LYS A 191 -11.66 -1.86 6.34
CA LYS A 191 -10.60 -2.09 5.35
C LYS A 191 -9.35 -2.65 6.01
N ARG A 192 -8.49 -3.27 5.19
CA ARG A 192 -7.29 -3.97 5.63
C ARG A 192 -6.10 -3.59 4.75
N ALA A 193 -4.93 -3.52 5.36
CA ALA A 193 -3.66 -3.29 4.70
C ALA A 193 -2.60 -4.20 5.33
N ILE A 194 -1.63 -4.64 4.54
CA ILE A 194 -0.56 -5.52 5.00
C ILE A 194 0.75 -4.93 4.55
N LYS A 195 1.67 -4.70 5.50
CA LYS A 195 3.07 -4.45 5.20
C LYS A 195 3.85 -5.73 5.47
N SER A 196 4.50 -6.29 4.46
CA SER A 196 5.27 -7.55 4.55
C SER A 196 6.71 -7.28 4.20
N LEU A 197 7.63 -7.61 5.11
CA LEU A 197 9.06 -7.34 4.99
C LEU A 197 9.88 -8.62 5.08
N GLY A 198 11.02 -8.62 4.38
CA GLY A 198 12.11 -9.58 4.55
C GLY A 198 13.39 -8.87 4.96
N ILE A 199 14.21 -9.54 5.77
CA ILE A 199 15.54 -9.06 6.15
C ILE A 199 16.58 -9.81 5.31
N LEU A 200 17.38 -9.07 4.57
CA LEU A 200 18.37 -9.57 3.63
C LEU A 200 19.76 -9.60 4.27
N ILE A 201 19.98 -10.59 5.13
CA ILE A 201 21.28 -10.84 5.76
C ILE A 201 21.72 -12.27 5.48
N GLU A 202 23.00 -12.45 5.16
CA GLU A 202 23.58 -13.77 4.88
C GLU A 202 23.57 -14.65 6.13
N ASP A 203 23.69 -14.02 7.30
CA ASP A 203 23.67 -14.68 8.60
C ASP A 203 22.27 -15.18 8.99
N GLU A 204 22.24 -16.17 9.89
CA GLU A 204 20.99 -16.70 10.43
C GLU A 204 20.30 -15.66 11.32
N LEU A 205 19.04 -15.36 11.02
CA LEU A 205 18.23 -14.39 11.73
C LEU A 205 17.57 -15.05 12.95
N ASP A 206 17.83 -14.52 14.16
CA ASP A 206 17.08 -14.92 15.36
C ASP A 206 15.63 -14.40 15.27
N LEU A 207 14.73 -15.29 14.85
CA LEU A 207 13.31 -14.95 14.68
C LEU A 207 12.60 -14.64 16.00
N ASP A 208 13.09 -15.15 17.14
CA ASP A 208 12.51 -14.82 18.45
C ASP A 208 12.90 -13.40 18.86
N GLU A 209 14.16 -13.01 18.60
CA GLU A 209 14.62 -11.65 18.86
C GLU A 209 13.92 -10.62 17.95
N ILE A 210 13.74 -10.95 16.68
CA ILE A 210 12.98 -10.11 15.74
C ILE A 210 11.51 -10.01 16.15
N PHE A 211 10.90 -11.12 16.59
CA PHE A 211 9.53 -11.09 17.08
C PHE A 211 9.37 -10.24 18.34
N ALA A 212 10.38 -10.22 19.22
CA ALA A 212 10.42 -9.32 20.36
C ALA A 212 10.42 -7.84 19.91
N GLN A 213 11.12 -7.51 18.81
CA GLN A 213 11.09 -6.15 18.26
C GLN A 213 9.72 -5.80 17.66
N VAL A 214 9.08 -6.70 16.91
CA VAL A 214 7.71 -6.51 16.40
C VAL A 214 6.75 -6.13 17.52
N ASN A 215 6.80 -6.89 18.63
CA ASN A 215 5.98 -6.65 19.80
C ASN A 215 6.27 -5.29 20.48
N LEU A 216 7.54 -4.90 20.53
CA LEU A 216 7.97 -3.66 21.18
C LEU A 216 7.59 -2.41 20.38
N ILE A 217 7.71 -2.43 19.05
CA ILE A 217 7.32 -1.29 18.19
C ILE A 217 5.84 -0.94 18.41
N LEU A 218 4.96 -1.94 18.48
CA LEU A 218 3.53 -1.71 18.70
C LEU A 218 3.24 -1.09 20.08
N ARG A 219 4.00 -1.48 21.12
CA ARG A 219 3.90 -0.88 22.45
C ARG A 219 4.44 0.55 22.50
N MET A 220 5.56 0.81 21.82
CA MET A 220 6.13 2.15 21.71
C MET A 220 5.15 3.12 21.03
N ASN A 221 4.34 2.61 20.11
CA ASN A 221 3.26 3.34 19.45
C ASN A 221 1.92 3.29 20.22
N ASN A 222 1.96 3.08 21.54
CA ASN A 222 0.79 3.14 22.44
C ASN A 222 -0.39 2.21 22.10
N PHE A 223 -0.17 1.16 21.32
CA PHE A 223 -1.21 0.14 21.15
C PHE A 223 -1.33 -0.73 22.40
N GLN A 224 -2.56 -1.16 22.69
CA GLN A 224 -2.87 -2.09 23.77
C GLN A 224 -2.80 -3.54 23.28
N LEU A 225 -2.00 -4.38 23.93
CA LEU A 225 -1.97 -5.82 23.65
C LEU A 225 -3.32 -6.46 24.02
N ILE A 226 -3.91 -7.20 23.10
CA ILE A 226 -5.20 -7.90 23.27
C ILE A 226 -5.02 -9.41 23.34
N ALA A 227 -4.17 -9.98 22.48
CA ALA A 227 -3.89 -11.40 22.44
C ALA A 227 -2.46 -11.66 21.90
N LYS A 228 -1.92 -12.83 22.18
CA LYS A 228 -0.65 -13.30 21.61
C LYS A 228 -0.64 -14.82 21.49
N ASP A 229 0.05 -15.32 20.48
CA ASP A 229 0.38 -16.72 20.25
C ASP A 229 1.90 -16.79 20.03
N LEU A 230 2.64 -17.22 21.06
CA LEU A 230 4.11 -17.21 21.03
C LEU A 230 4.66 -18.31 20.11
N GLU A 231 3.98 -19.45 20.03
CA GLU A 231 4.39 -20.57 19.19
C GLU A 231 4.30 -20.19 17.71
N LYS A 232 3.20 -19.56 17.32
CA LYS A 232 3.01 -19.06 15.95
C LYS A 232 3.66 -17.71 15.69
N LYS A 233 4.28 -17.08 16.70
CA LYS A 233 4.84 -15.72 16.62
C LYS A 233 3.82 -14.70 16.09
N ILE A 234 2.67 -14.60 16.76
CA ILE A 234 1.60 -13.64 16.42
C ILE A 234 1.22 -12.80 17.65
N VAL A 235 1.06 -11.50 17.47
CA VAL A 235 0.53 -10.56 18.48
C VAL A 235 -0.61 -9.73 17.89
N TRP A 236 -1.66 -9.52 18.67
CA TRP A 236 -2.80 -8.68 18.33
C TRP A 236 -2.86 -7.47 19.25
N TYR A 237 -2.91 -6.29 18.64
CA TYR A 237 -2.88 -5.00 19.31
C TYR A 237 -4.05 -4.13 18.85
N PHE A 238 -4.60 -3.34 19.77
CA PHE A 238 -5.75 -2.48 19.48
C PHE A 238 -5.55 -1.08 20.05
N GLY A 239 -6.07 -0.09 19.33
CA GLY A 239 -5.98 1.31 19.72
C GLY A 239 -7.01 2.15 18.98
N THR A 240 -7.11 3.42 19.34
CA THR A 240 -7.94 4.40 18.65
C THR A 240 -7.05 5.56 18.24
N GLU A 241 -7.07 5.93 16.96
CA GLU A 241 -6.37 7.11 16.46
C GLU A 241 -7.05 8.38 17.03
N LEU A 242 -6.25 9.31 17.55
CA LEU A 242 -6.75 10.42 18.36
C LEU A 242 -7.51 11.47 17.55
N GLU A 243 -7.17 11.73 16.29
CA GLU A 243 -7.79 12.81 15.51
C GLU A 243 -9.09 12.35 14.84
N SER A 244 -9.00 11.30 14.04
CA SER A 244 -10.10 10.67 13.31
C SER A 244 -11.05 9.85 14.21
N LYS A 245 -10.63 9.53 15.44
CA LYS A 245 -11.33 8.66 16.39
C LYS A 245 -11.58 7.24 15.86
N GLN A 246 -10.79 6.82 14.88
CA GLN A 246 -10.96 5.52 14.25
C GLN A 246 -10.25 4.43 15.05
N ASP A 247 -10.99 3.33 15.27
CA ASP A 247 -10.44 2.15 15.89
C ASP A 247 -9.51 1.43 14.92
N ILE A 248 -8.38 0.94 15.43
CA ILE A 248 -7.36 0.21 14.69
C ILE A 248 -7.08 -1.09 15.41
N LEU A 249 -7.17 -2.21 14.68
CA LEU A 249 -6.56 -3.47 15.05
C LEU A 249 -5.31 -3.66 14.19
N ILE A 250 -4.17 -3.89 14.82
CA ILE A 250 -2.91 -4.24 14.17
C ILE A 250 -2.41 -5.60 14.66
N ILE A 251 -2.03 -6.46 13.72
CA ILE A 251 -1.52 -7.80 13.98
C ILE A 251 -0.08 -7.82 13.53
N GLY A 252 0.85 -8.08 14.45
CA GLY A 252 2.25 -8.33 14.13
C GLY A 252 2.51 -9.83 14.09
N GLN A 253 3.11 -10.34 13.02
CA GLN A 253 3.47 -11.75 12.92
C GLN A 253 4.80 -11.99 12.23
N ILE A 254 5.40 -13.15 12.53
CA ILE A 254 6.51 -13.69 11.74
C ILE A 254 6.08 -15.03 11.17
N ASN A 255 6.09 -15.14 9.84
CA ASN A 255 5.67 -16.35 9.13
C ASN A 255 6.54 -16.57 7.90
N LYS A 256 7.06 -17.80 7.72
CA LYS A 256 7.95 -18.16 6.60
C LYS A 256 9.07 -17.13 6.34
N ARG A 257 9.75 -16.72 7.42
CA ARG A 257 10.83 -15.70 7.44
C ARG A 257 10.40 -14.29 6.99
N LYS A 258 9.10 -14.04 6.86
CA LYS A 258 8.54 -12.71 6.63
C LYS A 258 8.11 -12.09 7.95
N ILE A 259 8.27 -10.78 8.05
CA ILE A 259 7.75 -9.96 9.14
C ILE A 259 6.55 -9.19 8.60
N GLU A 260 5.39 -9.34 9.21
CA GLU A 260 4.16 -8.76 8.70
C GLU A 260 3.42 -7.95 9.76
N TRP A 261 2.95 -6.77 9.35
CA TRP A 261 1.95 -6.02 10.07
C TRP A 261 0.68 -5.94 9.24
N LEU A 262 -0.39 -6.51 9.77
CA LEU A 262 -1.73 -6.44 9.19
C LEU A 262 -2.53 -5.41 9.98
N ALA A 263 -2.80 -4.27 9.38
CA ALA A 263 -3.57 -3.20 9.99
C ALA A 263 -4.99 -3.19 9.42
N THR A 264 -5.96 -2.94 10.30
CA THR A 264 -7.38 -2.87 9.92
C THR A 264 -8.06 -1.71 10.61
N SER A 265 -8.86 -0.98 9.85
CA SER A 265 -9.68 0.14 10.35
C SER A 265 -10.82 0.42 9.38
N ARG A 266 -11.81 1.19 9.84
CA ARG A 266 -12.91 1.69 9.00
C ARG A 266 -12.47 2.80 8.08
N ASP A 267 -11.45 3.55 8.48
CA ASP A 267 -10.85 4.58 7.64
C ASP A 267 -9.58 4.03 6.97
N PRO A 268 -9.56 3.84 5.64
CA PRO A 268 -8.39 3.34 4.94
C PRO A 268 -7.25 4.38 4.87
N HIS A 269 -7.53 5.67 5.06
CA HIS A 269 -6.51 6.73 4.96
C HIS A 269 -5.49 6.68 6.08
N ILE A 270 -5.88 6.17 7.25
CA ILE A 270 -4.96 6.03 8.38
C ILE A 270 -4.07 4.77 8.29
N LEU A 271 -4.38 3.83 7.39
CA LEU A 271 -3.63 2.57 7.32
C LEU A 271 -2.23 2.75 6.72
N ILE A 272 -2.10 3.61 5.71
CA ILE A 272 -0.82 3.89 5.04
C ILE A 272 0.16 4.62 5.98
N PRO A 273 -0.19 5.76 6.62
CA PRO A 273 0.71 6.41 7.58
C PRO A 273 1.02 5.51 8.76
N LEU A 274 0.06 4.73 9.28
CA LEU A 274 0.31 3.75 10.35
C LEU A 274 1.39 2.73 9.96
N LEU A 275 1.24 2.07 8.81
CA LEU A 275 2.17 1.04 8.37
C LEU A 275 3.53 1.62 7.97
N THR A 276 3.55 2.87 7.47
CA THR A 276 4.79 3.60 7.20
C THR A 276 5.53 3.91 8.50
N MET A 277 4.84 4.44 9.51
CA MET A 277 5.37 4.72 10.84
C MET A 277 5.96 3.46 11.49
N VAL A 278 5.19 2.37 11.53
CA VAL A 278 5.63 1.10 12.13
C VAL A 278 6.84 0.52 11.39
N LYS A 279 6.87 0.60 10.06
CA LYS A 279 8.04 0.18 9.26
C LYS A 279 9.27 1.02 9.61
N GLN A 280 9.15 2.34 9.65
CA GLN A 280 10.27 3.23 9.95
C GLN A 280 10.83 2.96 11.35
N ASP A 281 9.97 2.94 12.37
CA ASP A 281 10.38 2.66 13.75
C ASP A 281 11.08 1.29 13.86
N PHE A 282 10.59 0.30 13.14
CA PHE A 282 11.19 -1.02 13.10
C PHE A 282 12.58 -1.01 12.48
N ILE A 283 12.74 -0.41 11.29
CA ILE A 283 14.03 -0.31 10.60
C ILE A 283 15.05 0.46 11.45
N GLU A 284 14.67 1.61 12.00
CA GLU A 284 15.53 2.41 12.87
C GLU A 284 15.98 1.60 14.09
N ARG A 285 15.08 0.82 14.67
CA ARG A 285 15.37 0.00 15.82
C ARG A 285 16.31 -1.16 15.50
N LEU A 286 16.08 -1.87 14.40
CA LEU A 286 16.99 -2.93 13.94
C LEU A 286 18.40 -2.39 13.70
N LYS A 287 18.50 -1.22 13.07
CA LYS A 287 19.78 -0.53 12.85
C LYS A 287 20.45 -0.15 14.16
N ARG A 288 19.71 0.39 15.14
CA ARG A 288 20.24 0.75 16.46
C ARG A 288 20.76 -0.48 17.23
N LEU A 289 20.12 -1.62 17.06
CA LEU A 289 20.53 -2.90 17.64
C LEU A 289 21.63 -3.61 16.85
N LYS A 290 22.06 -3.03 15.71
CA LYS A 290 23.03 -3.63 14.78
C LYS A 290 22.60 -5.01 14.26
N MET A 291 21.28 -5.21 14.13
CA MET A 291 20.70 -6.38 13.45
C MET A 291 20.74 -6.22 11.93
N ILE A 292 20.81 -4.97 11.47
CA ILE A 292 21.06 -4.57 10.09
C ILE A 292 22.07 -3.42 10.11
N ASP A 293 22.87 -3.32 9.06
CA ASP A 293 23.83 -2.24 8.82
C ASP A 293 23.17 -1.06 8.09
N SER A 294 22.27 -1.36 7.14
CA SER A 294 21.58 -0.37 6.33
C SER A 294 20.09 -0.68 6.13
N PRO A 295 19.25 0.35 5.87
CA PRO A 295 17.86 0.15 5.50
C PRO A 295 17.66 -0.69 4.23
N ASP A 296 18.64 -0.71 3.32
CA ASP A 296 18.56 -1.46 2.05
C ASP A 296 18.55 -2.99 2.25
N GLN A 297 18.93 -3.45 3.44
CA GLN A 297 18.79 -4.85 3.85
C GLN A 297 17.34 -5.22 4.20
N ILE A 298 16.39 -4.29 4.09
CA ILE A 298 14.97 -4.53 4.35
C ILE A 298 14.22 -4.41 3.03
N MET A 299 13.54 -5.50 2.64
CA MET A 299 12.79 -5.54 1.39
C MET A 299 11.30 -5.74 1.63
N GLU A 300 10.47 -5.00 0.89
CA GLU A 300 9.03 -5.23 0.84
C GLU A 300 8.71 -6.44 -0.05
N LEU A 301 7.94 -7.38 0.49
CA LEU A 301 7.64 -8.66 -0.13
C LEU A 301 6.31 -8.62 -0.88
N ASN A 302 6.28 -7.86 -1.98
CA ASN A 302 5.13 -7.75 -2.87
C ASN A 302 5.47 -8.21 -4.28
N CYS A 303 4.50 -8.82 -4.96
CA CYS A 303 4.64 -9.21 -6.36
C CYS A 303 4.79 -7.96 -7.24
N LYS A 304 5.85 -7.91 -8.04
CA LYS A 304 6.16 -6.81 -8.98
C LYS A 304 5.05 -6.56 -10.01
N ASN A 305 4.24 -7.56 -10.33
CA ASN A 305 3.12 -7.44 -11.29
C ASN A 305 1.81 -7.02 -10.60
N CYS A 306 1.30 -7.84 -9.68
CA CYS A 306 -0.05 -7.61 -9.11
C CYS A 306 -0.05 -6.91 -7.73
N GLY A 307 1.11 -6.71 -7.11
CA GLY A 307 1.24 -6.12 -5.78
C GLY A 307 0.89 -7.04 -4.61
N TYR A 308 0.44 -8.28 -4.87
CA TYR A 308 0.06 -9.23 -3.83
C TYR A 308 1.26 -9.63 -2.96
N VAL A 309 1.06 -9.81 -1.66
CA VAL A 309 2.12 -10.20 -0.72
C VAL A 309 2.66 -11.58 -1.08
N LEU A 310 3.98 -11.70 -1.19
CA LEU A 310 4.63 -12.96 -1.55
C LEU A 310 4.47 -13.98 -0.43
N PRO A 311 4.35 -15.29 -0.75
CA PRO A 311 4.06 -16.31 0.26
C PRO A 311 5.19 -16.49 1.28
N GLU A 312 6.43 -16.19 0.93
CA GLU A 312 7.62 -16.34 1.79
C GLU A 312 8.76 -15.43 1.34
N LEU A 313 9.78 -15.30 2.21
CA LEU A 313 11.08 -14.74 1.83
C LEU A 313 11.94 -15.88 1.26
N PRO A 314 12.22 -15.91 -0.06
CA PRO A 314 13.07 -16.94 -0.65
C PRO A 314 14.51 -16.85 -0.15
N LYS A 315 15.31 -17.91 -0.32
CA LYS A 315 16.76 -17.81 -0.09
C LYS A 315 17.42 -16.97 -1.18
N VAL A 316 18.65 -16.55 -0.91
CA VAL A 316 19.49 -15.81 -1.85
C VAL A 316 19.55 -16.54 -3.20
N GLY A 317 19.19 -15.85 -4.28
CA GLY A 317 19.24 -16.43 -5.62
C GLY A 317 17.98 -17.18 -6.05
N GLU A 318 17.08 -17.53 -5.12
CA GLU A 318 15.89 -18.33 -5.41
C GLU A 318 14.72 -17.47 -5.93
N MET A 319 13.89 -18.11 -6.75
CA MET A 319 12.64 -17.52 -7.25
C MET A 319 11.51 -17.78 -6.26
N VAL A 320 10.53 -16.88 -6.23
CA VAL A 320 9.27 -17.08 -5.53
C VAL A 320 8.10 -16.79 -6.47
N GLU A 321 7.10 -17.67 -6.43
CA GLU A 321 5.88 -17.55 -7.22
C GLU A 321 4.84 -16.71 -6.47
N CYS A 322 4.22 -15.76 -7.16
CA CYS A 322 3.07 -15.04 -6.63
C CYS A 322 1.82 -15.93 -6.66
N THR A 323 1.21 -16.18 -5.50
CA THR A 323 0.01 -17.02 -5.38
C THR A 323 -1.24 -16.46 -6.10
N LYS A 324 -1.25 -15.17 -6.43
CA LYS A 324 -2.40 -14.51 -7.09
C LYS A 324 -2.29 -14.46 -8.62
N CYS A 325 -1.10 -14.23 -9.17
CA CYS A 325 -0.92 -14.05 -10.61
C CYS A 325 0.09 -15.01 -11.23
N HIS A 326 0.62 -15.94 -10.44
CA HIS A 326 1.56 -16.99 -10.85
C HIS A 326 2.87 -16.47 -11.48
N LEU A 327 3.18 -15.19 -11.32
CA LEU A 327 4.47 -14.63 -11.74
C LEU A 327 5.56 -15.13 -10.80
N GLU A 328 6.52 -15.87 -11.36
CA GLU A 328 7.80 -16.15 -10.72
C GLU A 328 8.69 -14.90 -10.77
N GLN A 329 9.29 -14.55 -9.63
CA GLN A 329 10.21 -13.43 -9.56
C GLN A 329 11.37 -13.68 -8.61
N LYS A 330 12.52 -13.11 -8.95
CA LYS A 330 13.65 -13.01 -8.04
C LYS A 330 13.47 -11.80 -7.12
N VAL A 331 13.59 -12.04 -5.83
CA VAL A 331 13.45 -11.03 -4.76
C VAL A 331 14.84 -10.58 -4.34
N TRP A 332 15.73 -11.51 -4.00
CA TRP A 332 17.12 -11.29 -3.60
C TRP A 332 18.07 -12.06 -4.52
#